data_AF-A0AAN8IKJ9-F1
#
_entry.id   AF-A0AAN8IKJ9-F1
#
_cell.length_a   1.000
_cell.length_b   1.000
_cell.length_c   1.000
_cell.angle_alpha   90.00
_cell.angle_beta   90.00
_cell.angle_gamma   90.00
#
_symmetry.space_group_name_H-M   'P 1'
#
loop_
_entity.id
_entity.type
_entity.pdbx_description
1 polymer ?
#
loop_
_entity_poly.entity_id
_entity_poly.type
_entity_poly.pdbx_seq_one_letter_code
_entity_poly.pdbx_strand_id
1 'polypeptide(L)'
;TKRGDRFWYENFFYPSAFSTAQLEQIRKTTLARIVCDNADDLRFVQHNVFSLPDDYVNCPVSCSSSIIESVDFSLWKDEEPKRALPITKATLEKAIRLGVEQYNRLQAAEGRRIKLQGSCSSSFYS
;
A
#
# COMPACT_ATOMS: atom_id res chain seq x y z
N THR A 1 19.56 -16.94 11.64
CA THR A 1 20.21 -17.75 10.57
C THR A 1 19.17 -18.66 9.92
N LYS A 2 19.31 -18.95 8.62
CA LYS A 2 18.33 -19.67 7.76
C LYS A 2 17.59 -20.83 8.42
N ARG A 3 18.32 -21.79 9.02
CA ARG A 3 17.73 -23.03 9.58
C ARG A 3 16.83 -22.83 10.80
N GLY A 4 17.06 -21.78 11.58
CA GLY A 4 16.28 -21.49 12.80
C GLY A 4 15.13 -20.50 12.57
N ASP A 5 14.97 -20.02 11.34
CA ASP A 5 13.96 -19.03 11.00
C ASP A 5 12.73 -19.73 10.43
N ARG A 6 11.64 -19.75 11.21
CA ARG A 6 10.35 -20.31 10.78
C ARG A 6 9.83 -19.63 9.51
N PHE A 7 10.12 -18.35 9.34
CA PHE A 7 9.65 -17.50 8.24
C PHE A 7 10.69 -17.34 7.12
N TRP A 8 11.74 -18.17 7.11
CA TRP A 8 12.64 -18.22 5.97
C TRP A 8 11.84 -18.46 4.68
N TYR A 9 12.01 -17.60 3.68
CA TYR A 9 11.13 -17.53 2.50
C TYR A 9 11.08 -18.82 1.66
N GLU A 10 12.07 -19.71 1.78
CA GLU A 10 12.08 -21.01 1.08
C GLU A 10 11.52 -22.16 1.93
N ASN A 11 11.08 -21.90 3.16
CA ASN A 11 10.45 -22.92 3.98
C ASN A 11 9.09 -23.30 3.39
N PHE A 12 8.82 -24.60 3.34
CA PHE A 12 7.57 -25.17 2.82
C PHE A 12 6.53 -25.45 3.91
N PHE A 13 6.80 -25.06 5.16
CA PHE A 13 5.89 -25.29 6.28
C PHE A 13 4.72 -24.30 6.28
N TYR A 14 3.50 -24.81 6.09
CA TYR A 14 2.25 -24.06 6.26
C TYR A 14 2.09 -23.56 7.72
N PRO A 15 1.50 -22.38 7.99
CA PRO A 15 0.88 -21.42 7.05
C PRO A 15 1.83 -20.35 6.50
N SER A 16 3.12 -20.41 6.84
CA SER A 16 4.09 -19.36 6.49
C SER A 16 4.75 -19.55 5.12
N ALA A 17 4.47 -20.66 4.43
CA ALA A 17 5.05 -20.95 3.13
C ALA A 17 4.43 -20.11 2.02
N PHE A 18 5.27 -19.57 1.14
CA PHE A 18 4.82 -19.04 -0.15
C PHE A 18 4.35 -20.15 -1.06
N SER A 19 3.44 -19.83 -1.99
CA SER A 19 3.12 -20.74 -3.10
C SER A 19 4.34 -20.91 -4.01
N THR A 20 4.40 -22.00 -4.78
CA THR A 20 5.50 -22.22 -5.75
C THR A 20 5.63 -21.05 -6.72
N ALA A 21 4.51 -20.52 -7.22
CA ALA A 21 4.51 -19.41 -8.15
C ALA A 21 5.03 -18.10 -7.49
N GLN A 22 4.63 -17.82 -6.25
CA GLN A 22 5.17 -16.69 -5.47
C GLN A 22 6.69 -16.85 -5.24
N LEU A 23 7.13 -18.06 -4.89
CA LEU A 23 8.55 -18.34 -4.64
C LEU A 23 9.41 -18.18 -5.91
N GLU A 24 8.89 -18.52 -7.08
CA GLU A 24 9.54 -18.25 -8.37
C GLU A 24 9.75 -16.76 -8.62
N GLN A 25 8.76 -15.92 -8.29
CA GLN A 25 8.90 -14.46 -8.41
C GLN A 25 9.92 -13.89 -7.41
N ILE A 26 10.00 -14.44 -6.19
CA ILE A 26 11.04 -14.05 -5.23
C ILE A 26 12.43 -14.44 -5.77
N ARG A 27 12.60 -15.67 -6.28
CA ARG A 27 13.89 -16.19 -6.75
C ARG A 27 14.48 -15.44 -7.94
N LYS A 28 13.66 -14.96 -8.86
CA LYS A 28 14.14 -14.17 -10.01
C LYS A 28 14.46 -12.72 -9.66
N THR A 29 14.12 -12.25 -8.45
CA THR A 29 14.41 -10.88 -8.02
C THR A 29 15.92 -10.66 -7.97
N THR A 30 16.39 -9.56 -8.55
CA THR A 30 17.80 -9.15 -8.52
C THR A 30 17.95 -7.82 -7.77
N LEU A 31 19.13 -7.57 -7.21
CA LEU A 31 19.43 -6.26 -6.63
C LEU A 31 19.37 -5.15 -7.70
N ALA A 32 19.75 -5.45 -8.94
CA ALA A 32 19.61 -4.54 -10.08
C ALA A 32 18.16 -4.07 -10.27
N ARG A 33 17.19 -4.99 -10.20
CA ARG A 33 15.76 -4.64 -10.26
C ARG A 33 15.34 -3.74 -9.11
N ILE A 34 15.74 -4.07 -7.88
CA ILE A 34 15.43 -3.27 -6.68
C ILE A 34 15.95 -1.84 -6.86
N VAL A 35 17.19 -1.67 -7.33
CA VAL A 35 17.75 -0.33 -7.56
C VAL A 35 16.97 0.40 -8.66
N CYS A 36 16.66 -0.26 -9.79
CA CYS A 36 15.89 0.34 -10.87
C CYS A 36 14.47 0.78 -10.45
N ASP A 37 13.82 0.07 -9.53
CA ASP A 37 12.47 0.42 -9.04
C ASP A 37 12.47 1.58 -8.03
N ASN A 38 13.61 1.84 -7.36
CA ASN A 38 13.66 2.73 -6.21
C ASN A 38 14.60 3.94 -6.38
N ALA A 39 15.26 4.09 -7.54
CA ALA A 39 16.12 5.23 -7.83
C ALA A 39 15.45 6.16 -8.86
N ASP A 40 15.32 7.44 -8.51
CA ASP A 40 14.51 8.41 -9.29
C ASP A 40 15.00 8.62 -10.73
N ASP A 41 16.32 8.69 -10.94
CA ASP A 41 16.92 9.05 -12.23
C ASP A 41 17.81 7.95 -12.84
N LEU A 42 17.78 6.73 -12.29
CA LEU A 42 18.62 5.64 -12.77
C LEU A 42 17.96 4.89 -13.95
N ARG A 43 18.52 5.08 -15.15
CA ARG A 43 18.02 4.41 -16.36
C ARG A 43 18.79 3.15 -16.75
N PHE A 44 20.04 3.03 -16.30
CA PHE A 44 20.93 1.93 -16.63
C PHE A 44 21.61 1.42 -15.37
N VAL A 45 21.71 0.10 -15.25
CA VAL A 45 22.41 -0.56 -14.15
C VAL A 45 23.05 -1.85 -14.65
N GLN A 46 24.14 -2.22 -14.02
CA GLN A 46 24.78 -3.52 -14.21
C GLN A 46 23.93 -4.61 -13.55
N HIS A 47 23.71 -5.72 -14.26
CA HIS A 47 22.78 -6.75 -13.81
C HIS A 47 23.34 -7.53 -12.60
N ASN A 48 24.67 -7.63 -12.46
CA ASN A 48 25.33 -8.15 -11.26
C ASN A 48 25.95 -7.00 -10.45
N VAL A 49 25.17 -6.42 -9.55
CA VAL A 49 25.54 -5.24 -8.76
C VAL A 49 26.72 -5.47 -7.81
N PHE A 50 27.02 -6.72 -7.46
CA PHE A 50 28.15 -7.05 -6.58
C PHE A 50 29.48 -7.26 -7.33
N SER A 51 29.43 -7.35 -8.65
CA SER A 51 30.63 -7.46 -9.49
C SER A 51 31.02 -6.09 -10.04
N LEU A 52 32.29 -5.95 -10.39
CA LEU A 52 32.75 -4.74 -11.09
C LEU A 52 32.12 -4.67 -12.48
N PRO A 53 31.89 -3.45 -13.02
CA PRO A 53 31.48 -3.27 -14.40
C PRO A 53 32.59 -3.71 -15.35
N ASP A 54 32.21 -4.34 -16.45
CA ASP A 54 33.08 -4.62 -17.59
C ASP A 54 32.29 -4.56 -18.90
N ASP A 55 32.97 -4.41 -20.02
CA ASP A 55 32.33 -4.14 -21.30
C ASP A 55 31.65 -5.37 -21.93
N TYR A 56 31.86 -6.57 -21.38
CA TYR A 56 31.45 -7.83 -22.00
C TYR A 56 30.41 -8.59 -21.18
N VAL A 57 30.64 -8.75 -19.88
CA VAL A 57 29.88 -9.64 -19.01
C VAL A 57 28.99 -8.87 -18.05
N ASN A 58 29.41 -7.72 -17.52
CA ASN A 58 28.62 -6.95 -16.55
C ASN A 58 28.41 -5.49 -16.97
N CYS A 59 28.23 -5.25 -18.27
CA CYS A 59 28.00 -3.90 -18.77
C CYS A 59 26.64 -3.36 -18.27
N PRO A 60 26.51 -2.04 -18.04
CA PRO A 60 25.23 -1.45 -17.67
C PRO A 60 24.19 -1.64 -18.77
N VAL A 61 23.03 -2.17 -18.40
CA VAL A 61 21.88 -2.37 -19.29
C VAL A 61 20.71 -1.51 -18.84
N SER A 62 19.78 -1.22 -19.75
CA SER A 62 18.59 -0.44 -19.42
C SER A 62 17.74 -1.13 -18.34
N CYS A 63 17.21 -0.36 -17.41
CA CYS A 63 16.25 -0.83 -16.39
C CYS A 63 14.95 -1.39 -16.99
N SER A 64 14.65 -1.08 -18.25
CA SER A 64 13.51 -1.61 -19.00
C SER A 64 13.88 -2.81 -19.88
N SER A 65 15.14 -3.28 -19.85
CA SER A 65 15.57 -4.44 -20.61
C SER A 65 15.04 -5.75 -20.00
N SER A 66 14.91 -6.78 -20.82
CA SER A 66 14.49 -8.12 -20.38
C SER A 66 15.52 -8.84 -19.50
N ILE A 67 16.75 -8.31 -19.39
CA ILE A 67 17.79 -8.86 -18.51
C ILE A 67 17.45 -8.55 -17.03
N ILE A 68 16.76 -7.43 -16.78
CA ILE A 68 16.35 -6.99 -15.43
C ILE A 68 14.85 -7.20 -15.29
N GLU A 69 14.46 -8.46 -15.05
CA GLU A 69 13.06 -8.84 -14.90
C GLU A 69 12.37 -8.18 -13.71
N SER A 70 11.09 -7.82 -13.89
CA SER A 70 10.22 -7.34 -12.82
C SER A 70 9.48 -8.47 -12.12
N VAL A 71 9.21 -8.27 -10.84
CA VAL A 71 8.40 -9.16 -10.00
C VAL A 71 6.95 -9.05 -10.41
N ASP A 72 6.31 -10.18 -10.69
CA ASP A 72 4.87 -10.23 -10.90
C ASP A 72 4.13 -10.35 -9.57
N PHE A 73 3.64 -9.22 -9.05
CA PHE A 73 2.88 -9.16 -7.80
C PHE A 73 1.44 -9.64 -7.92
N SER A 74 0.95 -9.98 -9.12
CA SER A 74 -0.41 -10.51 -9.28
C SER A 74 -0.63 -11.82 -8.54
N LEU A 75 0.44 -12.57 -8.27
CA LEU A 75 0.44 -13.84 -7.52
C LEU A 75 0.19 -13.67 -6.01
N TRP A 76 0.21 -12.43 -5.49
CA TRP A 76 -0.13 -12.10 -4.11
C TRP A 76 -1.54 -11.55 -3.95
N LYS A 77 -2.32 -11.52 -5.05
CA LYS A 77 -3.70 -11.09 -4.97
C LYS A 77 -4.51 -12.13 -4.19
N ASP A 78 -5.05 -11.70 -3.06
CA ASP A 78 -5.99 -12.53 -2.31
C ASP A 78 -7.25 -12.80 -3.15
N GLU A 79 -7.63 -14.08 -3.25
CA GLU A 79 -8.89 -14.50 -3.86
C GLU A 79 -10.07 -14.34 -2.90
N GLU A 80 -10.00 -13.42 -1.92
CA GLU A 80 -11.16 -13.16 -1.09
C GLU A 80 -12.35 -12.80 -2.00
N PRO A 81 -13.43 -13.59 -1.99
CA PRO A 81 -14.59 -13.26 -2.77
C PRO A 81 -15.04 -11.89 -2.30
N LYS A 82 -15.27 -10.96 -3.25
CA LYS A 82 -15.87 -9.67 -2.93
C LYS A 82 -17.11 -9.96 -2.11
N ARG A 83 -17.04 -9.74 -0.80
CA ARG A 83 -18.17 -10.02 0.07
C ARG A 83 -19.28 -9.13 -0.42
N ALA A 84 -20.34 -9.74 -0.96
CA ALA A 84 -21.55 -9.02 -1.25
C ALA A 84 -22.11 -8.60 0.11
N LEU A 85 -21.73 -7.40 0.54
CA LEU A 85 -22.37 -6.81 1.70
C LEU A 85 -23.86 -6.73 1.35
N PRO A 86 -24.78 -7.10 2.26
CA PRO A 86 -26.22 -6.99 2.04
C PRO A 86 -26.69 -5.51 2.04
N ILE A 87 -25.81 -4.58 1.68
CA ILE A 87 -26.01 -3.14 1.69
C ILE A 87 -26.31 -2.73 0.26
N THR A 88 -27.51 -2.20 0.06
CA THR A 88 -27.92 -1.64 -1.23
C THR A 88 -27.36 -0.23 -1.41
N LYS A 89 -27.25 0.23 -2.65
CA LYS A 89 -26.92 1.63 -2.96
C LYS A 89 -27.87 2.60 -2.25
N ALA A 90 -29.16 2.27 -2.19
CA ALA A 90 -30.16 3.07 -1.48
C ALA A 90 -29.89 3.16 0.03
N THR A 91 -29.38 2.09 0.65
CA THR A 91 -28.95 2.11 2.06
C THR A 91 -27.77 3.06 2.26
N LEU A 92 -26.79 3.04 1.36
CA LEU A 92 -25.63 3.93 1.42
C LEU A 92 -26.03 5.40 1.22
N GLU A 93 -26.85 5.69 0.21
CA GLU A 93 -27.38 7.02 -0.05
C GLU A 93 -28.20 7.56 1.13
N LYS A 94 -29.05 6.71 1.74
CA LYS A 94 -29.80 7.07 2.94
C LYS A 94 -28.89 7.35 4.13
N ALA A 95 -27.85 6.56 4.34
CA ALA A 95 -26.88 6.76 5.43
C ALA A 95 -26.12 8.08 5.27
N ILE A 96 -25.65 8.38 4.06
CA ILE A 96 -25.00 9.66 3.74
C ILE A 96 -25.94 10.83 4.02
N ARG A 97 -27.19 10.77 3.52
CA ARG A 97 -28.19 11.82 3.74
C ARG A 97 -28.47 12.07 5.22
N LEU A 98 -28.74 11.01 5.99
CA LEU A 98 -28.99 11.12 7.42
C LEU A 98 -27.78 11.69 8.17
N GLY A 99 -26.57 11.30 7.77
CA GLY A 99 -25.32 11.86 8.31
C GLY A 99 -25.20 13.36 8.07
N VAL A 100 -25.50 13.83 6.84
CA VAL A 100 -25.49 15.26 6.50
C VAL A 100 -26.55 16.04 7.27
N GLU A 101 -27.77 15.51 7.38
CA GLU A 101 -28.84 16.15 8.16
C GLU A 101 -28.46 16.29 9.64
N GLN A 102 -27.90 15.23 10.23
CA GLN A 102 -27.45 15.25 11.61
C GLN A 102 -26.29 16.23 11.82
N TYR A 103 -25.32 16.25 10.91
CA TYR A 103 -24.22 17.21 10.93
C TYR A 103 -24.74 18.65 10.96
N ASN A 104 -25.65 19.00 10.04
CA ASN A 104 -26.22 20.34 9.97
C ASN A 104 -26.98 20.72 11.25
N ARG A 105 -27.72 19.77 11.85
CA ARG A 105 -28.41 20.00 13.13
C ARG A 105 -27.43 20.28 14.28
N LEU A 106 -26.35 19.51 14.36
CA LEU A 106 -25.31 19.69 15.37
C LEU A 106 -24.63 21.05 15.22
N GLN A 107 -24.23 21.42 13.99
CA GLN A 107 -23.64 22.72 13.71
C GLN A 107 -24.56 23.89 14.11
N ALA A 108 -25.85 23.79 13.81
CA ALA A 108 -26.83 24.80 14.23
C ALA A 108 -27.00 24.87 15.76
N ALA A 109 -26.97 23.73 16.45
CA ALA A 109 -27.03 23.67 17.91
C ALA A 109 -25.77 24.25 18.57
N GLU A 110 -24.59 23.92 18.06
CA GLU A 110 -23.30 24.48 18.49
C GLU A 110 -23.28 26.00 18.28
N GLY A 111 -23.69 26.49 17.11
CA GLY A 111 -23.80 27.92 16.83
C GLY A 111 -24.75 28.64 17.79
N ARG A 112 -25.90 28.04 18.13
CA ARG A 112 -26.82 28.58 19.15
C ARG A 112 -26.18 28.59 20.55
N ARG A 113 -25.46 27.53 20.92
CA ARG A 113 -24.79 27.43 22.22
C ARG A 113 -23.67 28.47 22.35
N ILE A 114 -22.87 28.66 21.30
CA ILE A 114 -21.82 29.70 21.25
C ILE A 114 -22.45 31.09 21.42
N LYS A 115 -23.56 31.38 20.74
CA LYS A 115 -24.28 32.66 20.89
C LYS A 115 -24.79 32.88 22.33
N LEU A 116 -25.37 31.86 22.95
CA LEU A 116 -25.87 31.92 24.33
C LEU A 116 -24.73 32.10 25.36
N GLN A 117 -23.58 31.42 25.17
CA GLN A 117 -22.40 31.62 26.00
C GLN A 117 -21.76 33.01 25.78
N GLY A 118 -21.76 33.52 24.54
CA GLY A 118 -21.30 34.87 24.22
C GLY A 118 -22.18 35.97 24.81
N SER A 119 -23.50 35.76 24.90
CA SER A 119 -24.41 36.69 25.59
C SER A 119 -24.28 36.63 27.11
N CYS A 120 -23.95 35.48 27.68
CA CYS A 120 -23.74 35.34 29.14
C CYS A 120 -22.46 36.08 29.61
N SER A 121 -21.44 36.15 28.76
CA SER A 121 -20.18 36.86 29.05
C SER A 121 -20.26 38.38 28.85
N SER A 122 -21.27 38.87 28.11
CA SER A 122 -21.51 40.32 27.91
C SER A 122 -22.47 40.93 28.94
N SER A 123 -23.24 40.12 29.68
CA SER A 123 -24.08 40.61 30.80
C SER A 123 -23.34 40.79 32.13
N PHE A 124 -22.04 40.47 32.22
CA PHE A 124 -21.24 40.61 33.45
C PHE A 124 -20.42 41.92 33.52
N TYR A 125 -20.48 42.77 32.49
CA TYR A 125 -19.74 44.04 32.41
C TYR A 125 -20.63 45.30 32.32
N SER A 126 -21.91 45.20 32.65
CA SER A 126 -22.84 46.35 32.78
C SER A 126 -23.35 46.50 34.20
#